data_AF-A0A5E3WP51-F1
#
_entry.id   AF-A0A5E3WP51-F1
#
_cell.length_a   1.000
_cell.length_b   1.000
_cell.length_c   1.000
_cell.angle_alpha   90.00
_cell.angle_beta   90.00
_cell.angle_gamma   90.00
#
_symmetry.space_group_name_H-M   'P 1'
#
loop_
_entity.id
_entity.type
_entity.pdbx_description
1 polymer ?
#
loop_
_entity_poly.entity_id
_entity_poly.type
_entity_poly.pdbx_seq_one_letter_code
_entity_poly.pdbx_strand_id
1 'polypeptide(L)'
;MNTLLTFLVSTAAVAMPIMAQTLSAGSTVQFGSNENPDLCLGAVYTYEYAQILLQPCGAPGTTFTLDNGISSIATRLEVVYSGDEPLCVNAVDSQAGNTPVLLEVCADDLFERWYVEGGTGTGQIRSAVETEDFCLTAAVDGQGDPVEYQVCTGTPNQQWSTYVIDEA
;
A
#
# COMPACT_ATOMS: atom_id res chain seq x y z
N MET A 1 46.71 -46.49 -14.52
CA MET A 1 46.11 -45.15 -14.75
C MET A 1 44.62 -45.29 -14.58
N ASN A 2 44.09 -44.88 -13.42
CA ASN A 2 42.65 -44.91 -13.10
C ASN A 2 42.09 -43.51 -13.33
N THR A 3 41.09 -43.40 -14.21
CA THR A 3 40.38 -42.15 -14.49
C THR A 3 39.05 -42.18 -13.73
N LEU A 4 38.92 -41.36 -12.68
CA LEU A 4 37.64 -41.14 -12.00
C LEU A 4 36.83 -40.10 -12.79
N LEU A 5 35.63 -40.47 -13.23
CA LEU A 5 34.61 -39.56 -13.74
C LEU A 5 33.74 -39.04 -12.58
N THR A 6 33.74 -37.73 -12.38
CA THR A 6 32.86 -37.03 -11.43
C THR A 6 31.57 -36.64 -12.13
N PHE A 7 30.43 -37.18 -11.68
CA PHE A 7 29.10 -36.75 -12.13
C PHE A 7 28.65 -35.54 -11.31
N LEU A 8 28.43 -34.41 -11.98
CA LEU A 8 27.72 -33.25 -11.43
C LEU A 8 26.21 -33.49 -11.55
N VAL A 9 25.52 -33.57 -10.41
CA VAL A 9 24.06 -33.60 -10.35
C VAL A 9 23.59 -32.14 -10.25
N SER A 10 23.04 -31.60 -11.32
CA SER A 10 22.40 -30.28 -11.32
C SER A 10 20.97 -30.42 -10.79
N THR A 11 20.73 -30.00 -9.56
CA THR A 11 19.37 -29.80 -9.03
C THR A 11 18.79 -28.51 -9.59
N ALA A 12 17.87 -28.62 -10.54
CA ALA A 12 17.05 -27.49 -10.98
C ALA A 12 16.05 -27.14 -9.86
N ALA A 13 16.26 -26.00 -9.20
CA ALA A 13 15.29 -25.45 -8.28
C ALA A 13 14.09 -24.93 -9.09
N VAL A 14 12.95 -25.60 -8.99
CA VAL A 14 11.69 -25.11 -9.54
C VAL A 14 11.19 -24.02 -8.60
N ALA A 15 11.36 -22.76 -8.98
CA ALA A 15 10.75 -21.64 -8.27
C ALA A 15 9.24 -21.73 -8.47
N MET A 16 8.52 -22.13 -7.41
CA MET A 16 7.06 -22.04 -7.42
C MET A 16 6.67 -20.55 -7.31
N PRO A 17 5.70 -20.06 -8.10
CA PRO A 17 5.20 -18.70 -7.93
C PRO A 17 4.59 -18.60 -6.53
N ILE A 18 5.11 -17.66 -5.72
CA ILE A 18 4.51 -17.30 -4.44
C ILE A 18 3.18 -16.63 -4.79
N MET A 19 2.07 -17.31 -4.54
CA MET A 19 0.74 -16.71 -4.66
C MET A 19 0.64 -15.61 -3.61
N ALA A 20 0.41 -14.37 -4.03
CA ALA A 20 0.04 -13.28 -3.14
C ALA A 20 -1.15 -13.73 -2.29
N GLN A 21 -1.03 -13.68 -0.95
CA GLN A 21 -2.13 -14.07 -0.08
C GLN A 21 -3.19 -12.95 -0.07
N THR A 22 -4.45 -13.34 -0.21
CA THR A 22 -5.60 -12.44 -0.10
C THR A 22 -5.86 -12.11 1.37
N LEU A 23 -6.22 -10.85 1.67
CA LEU A 23 -6.68 -10.45 2.99
C LEU A 23 -8.21 -10.36 3.01
N SER A 24 -8.82 -10.75 4.13
CA SER A 24 -10.28 -10.64 4.31
C SER A 24 -10.70 -9.19 4.56
N ALA A 25 -11.97 -8.90 4.27
CA ALA A 25 -12.64 -7.69 4.73
C ALA A 25 -12.45 -7.47 6.24
N GLY A 26 -12.21 -6.21 6.63
CA GLY A 26 -11.95 -5.80 8.01
C GLY A 26 -10.53 -6.07 8.51
N SER A 27 -9.61 -6.51 7.63
CA SER A 27 -8.20 -6.67 8.04
C SER A 27 -7.56 -5.33 8.37
N THR A 28 -6.76 -5.30 9.42
CA THR A 28 -5.96 -4.14 9.83
C THR A 28 -4.52 -4.29 9.32
N VAL A 29 -4.00 -3.26 8.66
CA VAL A 29 -2.70 -3.32 7.97
C VAL A 29 -1.88 -2.03 8.14
N GLN A 30 -0.58 -2.14 7.82
CA GLN A 30 0.28 -1.01 7.48
C GLN A 30 0.86 -1.22 6.08
N PHE A 31 1.17 -0.12 5.39
CA PHE A 31 1.78 -0.14 4.07
C PHE A 31 3.18 0.47 4.13
N GLY A 32 4.22 -0.36 4.19
CA GLY A 32 5.61 0.07 4.20
C GLY A 32 6.10 0.49 2.82
N SER A 33 6.86 1.57 2.74
CA SER A 33 7.56 1.96 1.50
C SER A 33 8.59 0.89 1.15
N ASN A 34 8.60 0.47 -0.12
CA ASN A 34 9.60 -0.49 -0.60
C ASN A 34 11.01 0.12 -0.66
N GLU A 35 11.14 1.43 -0.87
CA GLU A 35 12.45 2.10 -0.88
C GLU A 35 12.99 2.36 0.53
N ASN A 36 12.10 2.58 1.50
CA ASN A 36 12.46 2.80 2.88
C ASN A 36 11.50 2.05 3.82
N PRO A 37 11.80 0.78 4.18
CA PRO A 37 10.88 -0.09 4.89
C PRO A 37 10.61 0.32 6.35
N ASP A 38 11.37 1.27 6.89
CA ASP A 38 11.11 1.87 8.20
C ASP A 38 9.98 2.93 8.14
N LEU A 39 9.59 3.35 6.93
CA LEU A 39 8.55 4.32 6.68
C LEU A 39 7.33 3.67 6.06
N CYS A 40 6.16 4.09 6.52
CA CYS A 40 4.86 3.64 6.08
C CYS A 40 4.04 4.81 5.53
N LEU A 41 3.09 4.49 4.67
CA LEU A 41 1.99 5.38 4.36
C LEU A 41 1.30 5.78 5.67
N GLY A 42 1.12 7.07 5.91
CA GLY A 42 0.49 7.53 7.14
C GLY A 42 0.00 8.96 7.09
N ALA A 43 -1.10 9.22 7.78
CA ALA A 43 -1.60 10.58 7.95
C ALA A 43 -0.78 11.33 9.01
N VAL A 44 -0.45 12.61 8.76
CA VAL A 44 0.25 13.46 9.76
C VAL A 44 -0.58 13.61 11.04
N TYR A 45 -1.89 13.62 10.88
CA TYR A 45 -2.88 13.67 11.93
C TYR A 45 -4.11 12.84 11.52
N THR A 46 -4.91 12.41 12.49
CA THR A 46 -6.15 11.65 12.24
C THR A 46 -7.37 12.56 12.33
N TYR A 47 -7.43 13.56 11.45
CA TYR A 47 -8.57 14.46 11.27
C TYR A 47 -8.76 14.76 9.76
N GLU A 48 -9.92 15.30 9.38
CA GLU A 48 -10.27 15.63 8.00
C GLU A 48 -9.30 16.64 7.34
N TYR A 49 -8.92 16.41 6.10
CA TYR A 49 -7.92 17.15 5.32
C TYR A 49 -6.47 17.01 5.80
N ALA A 50 -6.18 16.05 6.68
CA ALA A 50 -4.80 15.72 7.00
C ALA A 50 -4.11 15.07 5.77
N GLN A 51 -2.88 15.51 5.48
CA GLN A 51 -2.09 14.94 4.38
C GLN A 51 -1.60 13.53 4.72
N ILE A 52 -1.53 12.68 3.70
CA ILE A 52 -0.83 11.41 3.74
C ILE A 52 0.63 11.62 3.34
N LEU A 53 1.54 11.28 4.23
CA LEU A 53 2.99 11.37 4.05
C LEU A 53 3.64 10.01 4.37
N LEU A 54 4.94 9.90 4.13
CA LEU A 54 5.76 8.85 4.71
C LEU A 54 6.00 9.14 6.21
N GLN A 55 5.56 8.23 7.07
CA GLN A 55 5.69 8.32 8.52
C GLN A 55 6.43 7.09 9.06
N PRO A 56 7.09 7.15 10.23
CA PRO A 56 7.66 5.95 10.84
C PRO A 56 6.58 4.87 11.02
N CYS A 57 6.82 3.65 10.55
CA CYS A 57 5.88 2.55 10.74
C CYS A 57 5.57 2.36 12.24
N GLY A 58 4.30 2.19 12.59
CA GLY A 58 3.85 2.10 13.99
C GLY A 58 3.55 3.46 14.65
N ALA A 59 3.81 4.58 13.97
CA ALA A 59 3.33 5.89 14.42
C ALA A 59 1.80 5.97 14.33
N PRO A 60 1.14 6.83 15.14
CA PRO A 60 -0.28 7.12 14.97
C PRO A 60 -0.60 7.53 13.52
N GLY A 61 -1.73 7.04 12.98
CA GLY A 61 -2.16 7.36 11.61
C GLY A 61 -1.51 6.51 10.50
N THR A 62 -0.67 5.52 10.83
CA THR A 62 -0.05 4.59 9.84
C THR A 62 -0.79 3.27 9.68
N THR A 63 -1.82 3.04 10.48
CA THR A 63 -2.59 1.79 10.50
C THR A 63 -3.94 2.01 9.83
N PHE A 64 -4.33 1.09 8.95
CA PHE A 64 -5.55 1.18 8.15
C PHE A 64 -6.38 -0.09 8.25
N THR A 65 -7.70 0.05 8.31
CA THR A 65 -8.66 -1.03 8.08
C THR A 65 -9.02 -1.08 6.60
N LEU A 66 -9.06 -2.29 6.04
CA LEU A 66 -9.49 -2.54 4.67
C LEU A 66 -10.90 -3.09 4.65
N ASP A 67 -11.89 -2.28 4.26
CA ASP A 67 -13.30 -2.67 4.31
C ASP A 67 -13.62 -3.88 3.42
N ASN A 68 -12.97 -4.03 2.26
CA ASN A 68 -13.10 -5.18 1.36
C ASN A 68 -11.87 -6.10 1.37
N GLY A 69 -10.88 -5.83 2.23
CA GLY A 69 -9.63 -6.59 2.29
C GLY A 69 -8.75 -6.37 1.07
N ILE A 70 -7.93 -7.38 0.73
CA ILE A 70 -7.14 -7.40 -0.50
C ILE A 70 -7.68 -8.49 -1.42
N SER A 71 -8.46 -8.09 -2.41
CA SER A 71 -9.14 -8.96 -3.37
C SER A 71 -9.22 -8.30 -4.76
N SER A 72 -10.00 -8.89 -5.68
CA SER A 72 -10.33 -8.25 -6.96
C SER A 72 -11.31 -7.08 -6.85
N ILE A 73 -11.79 -6.77 -5.65
CA ILE A 73 -12.71 -5.66 -5.36
C ILE A 73 -11.91 -4.55 -4.68
N ALA A 74 -12.12 -3.31 -5.11
CA ALA A 74 -11.48 -2.15 -4.51
C ALA A 74 -11.91 -1.96 -3.05
N THR A 75 -10.98 -1.57 -2.19
CA THR A 75 -11.17 -1.35 -0.76
C THR A 75 -10.96 0.12 -0.42
N ARG A 76 -11.51 0.57 0.71
CA ARG A 76 -11.09 1.81 1.36
C ARG A 76 -9.89 1.54 2.26
N LEU A 77 -9.05 2.56 2.41
CA LEU A 77 -7.98 2.62 3.38
C LEU A 77 -8.47 3.54 4.50
N GLU A 78 -9.19 2.97 5.46
CA GLU A 78 -9.76 3.70 6.59
C GLU A 78 -8.72 3.79 7.71
N VAL A 79 -8.30 5.00 8.10
CA VAL A 79 -7.31 5.15 9.17
C VAL A 79 -7.88 4.68 10.51
N VAL A 80 -7.11 3.90 11.26
CA VAL A 80 -7.52 3.44 12.60
C VAL A 80 -7.27 4.57 13.61
N TYR A 81 -8.35 5.11 14.17
CA TYR A 81 -8.29 6.19 15.17
C TYR A 81 -9.55 6.26 16.04
N SER A 82 -9.57 7.12 17.07
CA SER A 82 -10.66 7.21 18.05
C SER A 82 -11.70 8.30 17.78
N GLY A 83 -11.97 8.64 16.52
CA GLY A 83 -12.99 9.61 16.13
C GLY A 83 -14.37 9.00 15.91
N ASP A 84 -15.37 9.86 15.76
CA ASP A 84 -16.78 9.45 15.58
C ASP A 84 -17.13 9.10 14.13
N GLU A 85 -16.36 9.59 13.14
CA GLU A 85 -16.59 9.37 11.71
C GLU A 85 -15.40 8.67 11.07
N PRO A 86 -15.58 7.68 10.18
CA PRO A 86 -14.46 7.02 9.52
C PRO A 86 -13.77 7.99 8.55
N LEU A 87 -12.43 7.99 8.55
CA LEU A 87 -11.62 8.81 7.64
C LEU A 87 -10.87 7.92 6.65
N CYS A 88 -10.99 8.22 5.37
CA CYS A 88 -10.45 7.45 4.26
C CYS A 88 -9.38 8.23 3.51
N VAL A 89 -8.36 7.53 3.02
CA VAL A 89 -7.41 8.06 2.04
C VAL A 89 -8.17 8.38 0.74
N ASN A 90 -8.30 9.67 0.41
CA ASN A 90 -9.09 10.18 -0.71
C ASN A 90 -8.24 11.10 -1.62
N ALA A 91 -8.31 10.83 -2.93
CA ALA A 91 -7.57 11.56 -3.96
C ALA A 91 -8.41 12.60 -4.72
N VAL A 92 -9.65 12.87 -4.32
CA VAL A 92 -10.57 13.78 -5.05
C VAL A 92 -9.97 15.17 -5.26
N ASP A 93 -9.30 15.72 -4.25
CA ASP A 93 -8.62 17.02 -4.33
C ASP A 93 -7.16 16.92 -4.81
N SER A 94 -6.70 15.73 -5.21
CA SER A 94 -5.31 15.45 -5.63
C SER A 94 -5.12 15.17 -7.12
N GLN A 95 -6.18 15.35 -7.92
CA GLN A 95 -6.19 14.99 -9.35
C GLN A 95 -5.25 15.83 -10.22
N ALA A 96 -4.81 17.00 -9.76
CA ALA A 96 -3.89 17.84 -10.51
C ALA A 96 -2.45 17.27 -10.59
N GLY A 97 -2.15 16.23 -9.81
CA GLY A 97 -0.81 15.68 -9.64
C GLY A 97 0.10 16.59 -8.80
N ASN A 98 1.12 16.01 -8.17
CA ASN A 98 2.05 16.71 -7.26
C ASN A 98 1.38 17.38 -6.04
N THR A 99 0.19 16.91 -5.66
CA THR A 99 -0.47 17.30 -4.41
C THR A 99 -0.64 16.06 -3.53
N PRO A 100 -0.43 16.18 -2.21
CA PRO A 100 -0.60 15.05 -1.31
C PRO A 100 -2.05 14.58 -1.29
N VAL A 101 -2.23 13.26 -1.28
CA VAL A 101 -3.52 12.63 -0.98
C VAL A 101 -3.93 12.98 0.44
N LEU A 102 -5.23 13.15 0.68
CA LEU A 102 -5.75 13.63 1.95
C LEU A 102 -6.56 12.54 2.66
N LEU A 103 -6.72 12.67 3.97
CA LEU A 103 -7.81 12.03 4.69
C LEU A 103 -9.08 12.86 4.53
N GLU A 104 -10.18 12.21 4.19
CA GLU A 104 -11.51 12.82 4.19
C GLU A 104 -12.52 11.90 4.88
N VAL A 105 -13.68 12.43 5.25
CA VAL A 105 -14.78 11.59 5.74
C VAL A 105 -15.16 10.60 4.64
N CYS A 106 -15.18 9.31 4.98
CA CYS A 106 -15.46 8.29 3.99
C CYS A 106 -16.87 8.48 3.38
N ALA A 107 -16.95 8.69 2.06
CA ALA A 107 -18.16 9.12 1.36
C ALA A 107 -18.67 8.13 0.29
N ASP A 108 -18.02 6.97 0.16
CA ASP A 108 -18.29 5.93 -0.86
C ASP A 108 -18.13 6.41 -2.31
N ASP A 109 -17.19 7.31 -2.55
CA ASP A 109 -16.82 7.75 -3.89
C ASP A 109 -15.65 6.93 -4.48
N LEU A 110 -15.37 7.11 -5.78
CA LEU A 110 -14.33 6.31 -6.47
C LEU A 110 -12.90 6.74 -6.13
N PHE A 111 -12.67 7.96 -5.66
CA PHE A 111 -11.34 8.49 -5.33
C PHE A 111 -10.85 8.06 -3.94
N GLU A 112 -11.71 7.46 -3.12
CA GLU A 112 -11.33 6.77 -1.87
C GLU A 112 -11.21 5.25 -2.01
N ARG A 113 -11.39 4.72 -3.23
CA ARG A 113 -11.40 3.28 -3.51
C ARG A 113 -10.09 2.86 -4.20
N TRP A 114 -9.49 1.81 -3.68
CA TRP A 114 -8.14 1.38 -4.05
C TRP A 114 -8.06 -0.14 -4.28
N TYR A 115 -7.38 -0.55 -5.34
CA TYR A 115 -6.88 -1.90 -5.53
C TYR A 115 -5.50 -2.01 -4.90
N VAL A 116 -5.39 -2.83 -3.84
CA VAL A 116 -4.09 -3.16 -3.24
C VAL A 116 -3.52 -4.36 -3.97
N GLU A 117 -2.51 -4.14 -4.82
CA GLU A 117 -1.86 -5.19 -5.56
C GLU A 117 -0.78 -5.89 -4.73
N GLY A 118 -0.41 -7.11 -5.08
CA GLY A 118 0.63 -7.86 -4.37
C GLY A 118 0.19 -8.54 -3.06
N GLY A 119 -1.04 -8.32 -2.58
CA GLY A 119 -1.56 -9.01 -1.39
C GLY A 119 -0.78 -8.64 -0.12
N THR A 120 -0.40 -9.65 0.66
CA THR A 120 0.55 -9.52 1.79
C THR A 120 2.02 -9.38 1.36
N GLY A 121 2.28 -9.30 0.06
CA GLY A 121 3.61 -9.04 -0.50
C GLY A 121 3.85 -7.56 -0.78
N THR A 122 4.58 -7.30 -1.86
CA THR A 122 4.87 -5.97 -2.37
C THR A 122 4.08 -5.73 -3.65
N GLY A 123 3.43 -4.57 -3.76
CA GLY A 123 2.71 -4.18 -4.97
C GLY A 123 2.28 -2.72 -4.95
N GLN A 124 1.63 -2.28 -6.02
CA GLN A 124 1.08 -0.93 -6.12
C GLN A 124 -0.25 -0.81 -5.37
N ILE A 125 -0.56 0.37 -4.86
CA ILE A 125 -1.90 0.73 -4.39
C ILE A 125 -2.52 1.60 -5.48
N ARG A 126 -3.36 0.99 -6.32
CA ARG A 126 -3.90 1.56 -7.56
C ARG A 126 -5.31 2.10 -7.34
N SER A 127 -5.63 3.22 -7.96
CA SER A 127 -6.95 3.84 -7.95
C SER A 127 -8.02 2.93 -8.56
N ALA A 128 -9.23 2.98 -8.02
CA ALA A 128 -10.39 2.34 -8.63
C ALA A 128 -11.05 3.19 -9.73
N VAL A 129 -10.60 4.43 -9.94
CA VAL A 129 -11.09 5.30 -11.01
C VAL A 129 -10.72 4.69 -12.36
N GLU A 130 -11.70 4.23 -13.13
CA GLU A 130 -11.47 3.44 -14.35
C GLU A 130 -10.87 4.22 -15.53
N THR A 131 -10.96 5.54 -15.51
CA THR A 131 -10.56 6.37 -16.65
C THR A 131 -9.06 6.50 -16.80
N GLU A 132 -8.29 6.33 -15.73
CA GLU A 132 -6.85 6.54 -15.72
C GLU A 132 -6.13 5.61 -14.72
N ASP A 133 -4.93 5.14 -15.07
CA ASP A 133 -4.14 4.23 -14.24
C ASP A 133 -3.26 5.02 -13.26
N PHE A 134 -3.80 5.31 -12.08
CA PHE A 134 -3.15 6.11 -11.03
C PHE A 134 -2.86 5.30 -9.77
N CYS A 135 -1.77 5.62 -9.10
CA CYS A 135 -1.23 4.91 -7.94
C CYS A 135 -0.84 5.88 -6.84
N LEU A 136 -0.94 5.41 -5.59
CA LEU A 136 -0.28 6.08 -4.46
C LEU A 136 1.22 6.01 -4.64
N THR A 137 1.86 7.17 -4.67
CA THR A 137 3.27 7.34 -5.00
C THR A 137 3.95 8.14 -3.92
N ALA A 138 4.97 7.60 -3.28
CA ALA A 138 5.84 8.42 -2.44
C ALA A 138 6.62 9.37 -3.36
N ALA A 139 6.52 10.68 -3.14
CA ALA A 139 7.20 11.67 -3.99
C ALA A 139 8.73 11.46 -3.99
N VAL A 140 9.26 11.08 -2.82
CA VAL A 140 10.64 10.66 -2.56
C VAL A 140 10.59 9.53 -1.50
N ASP A 141 11.67 9.27 -0.76
CA ASP A 141 11.84 8.11 0.14
C ASP A 141 12.14 8.49 1.61
N GLY A 142 11.99 9.77 1.96
CA GLY A 142 12.27 10.34 3.28
C GLY A 142 11.04 10.52 4.16
N GLN A 143 11.28 10.60 5.48
CA GLN A 143 10.22 10.88 6.45
C GLN A 143 9.62 12.26 6.21
N GLY A 144 8.30 12.33 6.16
CA GLY A 144 7.54 13.55 5.91
C GLY A 144 7.37 13.88 4.42
N ASP A 145 7.90 13.05 3.51
CA ASP A 145 7.65 13.24 2.09
C ASP A 145 6.20 12.89 1.74
N PRO A 146 5.56 13.63 0.83
CA PRO A 146 4.17 13.43 0.50
C PRO A 146 3.93 12.13 -0.26
N VAL A 147 2.77 11.54 0.00
CA VAL A 147 2.20 10.49 -0.86
C VAL A 147 1.21 11.16 -1.80
N GLU A 148 1.47 11.02 -3.09
CA GLU A 148 0.78 11.72 -4.16
C GLU A 148 -0.06 10.75 -5.01
N TYR A 149 -1.05 11.31 -5.69
CA TYR A 149 -1.84 10.62 -6.71
C TYR A 149 -1.19 10.84 -8.09
N GLN A 150 -0.46 9.83 -8.57
CA GLN A 150 0.33 9.92 -9.81
C GLN A 150 0.05 8.74 -10.73
N VAL A 151 0.34 8.90 -12.02
CA VAL A 151 0.22 7.80 -12.99
C VAL A 151 1.06 6.60 -12.54
N CYS A 152 0.48 5.40 -12.61
CA CYS A 152 1.18 4.16 -12.33
C CYS A 152 2.29 3.93 -13.36
N THR A 153 3.52 3.78 -12.86
CA THR A 153 4.72 3.49 -13.66
C THR A 153 5.43 2.22 -13.18
N GLY A 154 5.07 1.70 -12.00
CA GLY A 154 5.69 0.52 -11.40
C GLY A 154 7.06 0.80 -10.78
N THR A 155 7.46 2.08 -10.66
CA THR A 155 8.71 2.49 -10.02
C THR A 155 8.74 2.11 -8.53
N PRO A 156 9.94 1.98 -7.92
CA PRO A 156 10.07 1.55 -6.53
C PRO A 156 9.29 2.42 -5.52
N ASN A 157 9.20 3.73 -5.73
CA ASN A 157 8.41 4.65 -4.90
C ASN A 157 6.88 4.48 -5.02
N GLN A 158 6.41 3.59 -5.90
CA GLN A 158 5.01 3.19 -6.03
C GLN A 158 4.76 1.77 -5.50
N GLN A 159 5.78 1.13 -4.95
CA GLN A 159 5.70 -0.22 -4.40
C GLN A 159 5.56 -0.15 -2.89
N TRP A 160 4.55 -0.84 -2.37
CA TRP A 160 4.19 -0.86 -0.96
C TRP A 160 4.17 -2.30 -0.46
N SER A 161 4.80 -2.55 0.69
CA SER A 161 4.73 -3.84 1.37
C SER A 161 3.59 -3.81 2.38
N THR A 162 2.67 -4.78 2.28
CA THR A 162 1.54 -4.87 3.20
C THR A 162 1.90 -5.71 4.42
N TYR A 163 1.82 -5.11 5.61
CA TYR A 163 2.00 -5.80 6.88
C TYR A 163 0.65 -5.95 7.59
N VAL A 164 0.23 -7.19 7.86
CA VAL A 164 -0.96 -7.45 8.69
C VAL A 164 -0.61 -7.13 10.13
N ILE A 165 -1.45 -6.33 10.78
CA ILE A 165 -1.34 -6.03 12.20
C ILE A 165 -2.36 -6.90 12.90
N ASP A 166 -1.89 -7.99 13.51
CA ASP A 166 -2.74 -8.81 14.38
C ASP A 166 -3.09 -7.97 15.63
N GLU A 167 -4.38 -7.76 15.88
CA GLU A 167 -4.87 -7.20 17.15
C GLU A 167 -4.51 -8.20 18.26
N ALA A 168 -3.59 -7.80 19.15
CA ALA A 168 -3.10 -8.62 20.27
C ALA A 168 -4.15 -8.79 21.39
#